data_AF-A0A7K1KK00-F1
#
_entry.id   AF-A0A7K1KK00-F1
#
_cell.length_a   1.000
_cell.length_b   1.000
_cell.length_c   1.000
_cell.angle_alpha   90.00
_cell.angle_beta   90.00
_cell.angle_gamma   90.00
#
_symmetry.space_group_name_H-M   'P 1'
#
loop_
_entity.id
_entity.type
_entity.pdbx_description
1 polymer ?
#
loop_
_entity_poly.entity_id
_entity_poly.type
_entity_poly.pdbx_seq_one_letter_code
_entity_poly.pdbx_strand_id
1 'polypeptide(L)' 'MSSFTETDLPLELNDGEIVTLADGTSVRFESSGEAKDIMINDGFAPAATLFPGNEHVFEAGGNTYRLSCEFGNSMKIERV' A
#
# COMPACT_ATOMS: atom_id res chain seq x y z
N MET A 1 4.61 16.45 1.09
CA MET A 1 4.05 15.19 0.58
C MET A 1 5.24 14.34 0.19
N SER A 2 5.57 13.34 1.00
CA SER A 2 6.67 12.41 0.70
C SER A 2 6.15 11.42 -0.33
N SER A 3 6.69 11.49 -1.55
CA SER A 3 6.42 10.50 -2.60
C SER A 3 7.53 9.47 -2.56
N PHE A 4 7.19 8.22 -2.26
CA PHE A 4 8.15 7.11 -2.25
C PHE A 4 8.14 6.39 -3.59
N THR A 5 9.19 5.61 -3.84
CA THR A 5 9.39 4.88 -5.09
C THR A 5 9.65 3.38 -4.83
N GLU A 6 9.58 2.55 -5.87
CA GLU A 6 9.91 1.11 -5.74
C GLU A 6 11.28 0.85 -5.11
N THR A 7 12.25 1.76 -5.27
CA THR A 7 13.59 1.62 -4.68
C THR A 7 13.63 1.80 -3.16
N ASP A 8 12.57 2.34 -2.56
CA ASP A 8 12.45 2.52 -1.12
C ASP A 8 11.90 1.27 -0.41
N LEU A 9 11.50 0.24 -1.16
CA LEU A 9 10.95 -1.00 -0.62
C LEU A 9 12.04 -1.87 0.05
N PRO A 10 11.76 -2.50 1.21
CA PRO A 10 10.50 -2.47 1.95
C PRO A 10 10.30 -1.16 2.73
N LEU A 11 9.08 -0.61 2.69
CA LEU A 11 8.74 0.67 3.29
C LEU A 11 7.46 0.55 4.13
N GLU A 12 7.40 1.30 5.23
CA GLU A 12 6.16 1.58 5.96
C GLU A 12 5.58 2.92 5.52
N LEU A 13 4.42 2.87 4.85
CA LEU A 13 3.63 4.03 4.50
C LEU A 13 2.75 4.43 5.67
N ASN A 14 2.61 5.73 5.91
CA ASN A 14 1.62 6.30 6.83
C ASN A 14 0.38 6.81 6.09
N ASP A 15 -0.68 7.06 6.83
CA ASP A 15 -1.93 7.60 6.29
C ASP A 15 -1.69 8.92 5.53
N GLY A 16 -2.14 8.97 4.27
CA GLY A 16 -1.92 10.09 3.36
C GLY A 16 -0.58 10.09 2.61
N GLU A 17 0.30 9.12 2.85
CA GLU A 17 1.51 8.92 2.03
C GLU A 17 1.20 8.06 0.80
N ILE A 18 1.98 8.26 -0.27
CA ILE A 18 1.80 7.58 -1.56
C ILE A 18 3.15 7.04 -2.02
N VAL A 19 3.17 5.77 -2.43
CA VAL A 19 4.29 5.16 -3.14
C VAL A 19 3.94 5.00 -4.62
N THR A 20 4.88 5.31 -5.50
CA THR A 20 4.75 5.08 -6.94
C THR A 20 5.72 3.99 -7.36
N LEU A 21 5.20 2.90 -7.89
CA LEU A 21 5.98 1.77 -8.41
C LEU A 21 6.56 2.10 -9.79
N ALA A 22 7.55 1.32 -10.26
CA ALA A 22 8.26 1.65 -11.49
C ALA A 22 7.39 1.62 -12.76
N ASP A 23 6.25 0.92 -12.73
CA ASP A 23 5.28 0.88 -13.83
C ASP A 23 4.32 2.09 -13.83
N GLY A 24 4.44 2.98 -12.84
CA GLY A 24 3.54 4.11 -12.62
C GLY A 24 2.36 3.79 -11.71
N THR A 25 2.25 2.57 -11.19
CA THR A 25 1.20 2.20 -10.25
C THR A 25 1.38 2.98 -8.95
N SER A 26 0.36 3.72 -8.52
CA SER A 26 0.37 4.40 -7.23
C SER A 26 -0.33 3.54 -6.18
N VAL A 27 0.25 3.45 -4.98
CA VAL A 27 -0.38 2.77 -3.84
C VAL A 27 -0.44 3.75 -2.68
N ARG A 28 -1.63 3.89 -2.13
CA ARG A 28 -1.91 4.62 -0.91
C ARG A 28 -2.92 3.84 -0.08
N PHE A 29 -3.08 4.21 1.18
CA PHE A 29 -4.16 3.67 1.99
C PHE A 29 -4.86 4.78 2.75
N GLU A 30 -6.12 4.54 3.08
CA GLU A 30 -6.91 5.38 3.96
C GLU A 30 -7.29 4.54 5.18
N SER A 31 -6.98 5.04 6.37
CA SER A 31 -7.37 4.38 7.61
C SER A 31 -8.75 4.83 8.07
N SER A 32 -9.60 3.86 8.43
CA SER A 32 -10.92 4.07 9.02
C SER A 32 -11.06 3.20 10.27
N GLY A 33 -10.63 3.76 11.41
CA GLY A 33 -10.51 3.01 12.66
C GLY A 33 -9.37 1.98 12.57
N GLU A 34 -9.72 0.70 12.60
CA GLU A 34 -8.75 -0.41 12.45
C GLU A 34 -8.64 -0.92 11.01
N ALA A 35 -9.62 -0.60 10.17
CA ALA A 35 -9.60 -1.00 8.76
C ALA A 35 -8.71 -0.04 7.95
N LYS A 36 -7.96 -0.60 7.00
CA LYS A 36 -7.14 0.14 6.05
C LYS A 36 -7.61 -0.18 4.64
N ASP A 37 -8.19 0.82 4.00
CA ASP A 37 -8.66 0.75 2.63
C ASP A 37 -7.50 1.06 1.68
N ILE A 38 -7.03 0.02 0.99
CA ILE A 38 -5.91 0.10 0.07
C ILE A 38 -6.41 0.62 -1.26
N MET A 39 -5.87 1.75 -1.67
CA MET A 39 -6.15 2.40 -2.94
C MET A 39 -4.97 2.17 -3.87
N ILE A 40 -5.18 1.37 -4.91
CA ILE A 40 -4.20 1.13 -5.97
C ILE A 40 -4.66 1.90 -7.20
N ASN A 41 -3.78 2.71 -7.77
CA ASN A 41 -4.05 3.65 -8.85
C ASN A 41 -5.14 4.68 -8.49
N ASP A 42 -5.68 5.35 -9.51
CA ASP A 42 -6.73 6.36 -9.38
C ASP A 42 -8.14 5.74 -9.28
N GLY A 43 -8.23 4.59 -8.60
CA GLY A 43 -9.49 3.89 -8.38
C GLY A 43 -10.42 4.69 -7.48
N PHE A 44 -11.69 4.80 -7.86
CA PHE A 44 -12.73 5.38 -7.00
C PHE A 44 -13.13 4.47 -5.82
N ALA A 45 -12.71 3.20 -5.83
CA ALA A 45 -12.99 2.22 -4.81
C ALA A 45 -11.68 1.59 -4.32
N PRO A 46 -11.60 1.19 -3.04
CA PRO A 46 -10.45 0.45 -2.53
C PRO A 46 -10.30 -0.87 -3.27
N ALA A 47 -9.06 -1.18 -3.64
CA ALA A 47 -8.68 -2.46 -4.21
C ALA A 47 -8.84 -3.59 -3.18
N ALA A 48 -8.55 -3.29 -1.92
CA ALA A 48 -8.72 -4.21 -0.80
C ALA A 48 -8.91 -3.45 0.52
N THR A 49 -9.65 -4.02 1.45
CA THR A 49 -9.71 -3.55 2.83
C THR A 49 -8.94 -4.53 3.72
N LEU A 50 -7.87 -4.06 4.35
CA LEU A 50 -7.04 -4.84 5.25
C LEU A 50 -7.31 -4.50 6.71
N PHE A 51 -7.32 -5.53 7.54
CA PHE A 51 -7.35 -5.41 9.00
C PHE A 51 -5.97 -5.77 9.58
N PRO A 52 -5.67 -5.40 10.83
CA PRO A 52 -4.40 -5.77 11.46
C PRO A 52 -4.19 -7.28 11.43
N GLY A 53 -3.05 -7.72 10.90
CA GLY A 53 -2.71 -9.13 10.71
C GLY A 53 -3.14 -9.74 9.37
N ASN A 54 -3.84 -8.97 8.51
CA ASN A 54 -4.12 -9.39 7.14
C ASN A 54 -3.05 -8.87 6.18
N GLU A 55 -2.90 -9.60 5.08
CA GLU A 55 -2.01 -9.27 3.98
C GLU A 55 -2.78 -9.24 2.66
N HIS A 56 -2.37 -8.37 1.76
CA HIS A 56 -2.84 -8.33 0.38
C HIS A 56 -1.65 -8.43 -0.57
N VAL A 57 -1.74 -9.33 -1.54
CA VAL A 57 -0.71 -9.50 -2.56
C VAL A 57 -1.28 -9.08 -3.91
N PHE A 58 -0.54 -8.25 -4.64
CA PHE A 58 -0.93 -7.76 -5.95
C PHE A 58 0.27 -7.76 -6.91
N GLU A 59 -0.01 -7.76 -8.21
CA GLU A 59 1.01 -7.68 -9.25
C GLU A 59 0.97 -6.32 -9.93
N ALA A 60 2.13 -5.70 -10.07
CA ALA A 60 2.31 -4.43 -10.77
C ALA A 60 3.67 -4.44 -11.51
N GLY A 61 3.69 -4.00 -12.76
CA GLY A 61 4.92 -3.94 -13.55
C GLY A 61 5.64 -5.26 -13.78
N GLY A 62 4.93 -6.40 -13.64
CA GLY A 62 5.54 -7.74 -13.71
C GLY A 62 6.26 -8.18 -12.41
N ASN A 63 6.11 -7.42 -11.33
CA ASN A 63 6.59 -7.77 -9.99
C ASN A 63 5.40 -8.05 -9.08
N THR A 64 5.61 -8.90 -8.07
CA THR A 64 4.63 -9.18 -7.02
C THR A 64 4.96 -8.37 -5.77
N TYR A 65 3.95 -7.71 -5.21
CA TYR A 65 4.09 -6.91 -4.00
C TYR A 65 3.14 -7.43 -2.94
N ARG A 66 3.61 -7.40 -1.68
CA ARG A 66 2.82 -7.70 -0.50
C ARG A 66 2.61 -6.43 0.31
N LEU A 67 1.36 -6.19 0.64
CA LEU A 67 0.91 -5.18 1.60
C LEU A 67 0.52 -5.90 2.88
N SER A 68 1.04 -5.45 4.00
CA SER A 68 0.64 -5.94 5.31
C SER A 68 0.31 -4.79 6.23
N CYS A 69 -0.70 -5.01 7.06
CA CYS A 69 -1.17 -4.02 8.03
C CYS A 69 -0.93 -4.54 9.43
N GLU A 70 -0.23 -3.76 10.26
CA GLU A 70 -0.07 -4.05 11.68
C GLU A 70 -0.97 -3.16 12.54
N PHE A 71 -0.95 -3.40 13.85
CA PHE A 71 -1.58 -2.53 14.84
C PHE A 71 -0.89 -1.16 14.83
N GLY A 72 -1.59 -0.13 14.37
CA GLY A 72 -1.04 1.21 14.18
C GLY A 72 -1.63 1.90 12.96
N ASN A 73 -1.07 3.07 12.63
CA ASN A 73 -1.50 3.86 11.46
C ASN A 73 -0.51 3.79 10.30
N SER A 74 0.11 2.62 10.11
CA SER A 74 1.04 2.35 9.01
C SER A 74 0.66 1.08 8.26
N MET A 75 1.04 1.05 6.98
CA MET A 75 0.94 -0.10 6.10
C MET A 75 2.34 -0.39 5.56
N LYS A 76 2.79 -1.63 5.70
CA LYS A 76 4.06 -2.08 5.13
C LYS A 76 3.83 -2.54 3.69
N ILE A 77 4.71 -2.14 2.79
CA ILE A 77 4.80 -2.64 1.43
C ILE A 77 6.18 -3.24 1.19
N GLU A 78 6.22 -4.44 0.62
CA GLU A 78 7.45 -5.15 0.28
C GLU A 78 7.30 -5.91 -1.05
N ARG A 79 8.42 -6.09 -1.76
CA ARG A 79 8.47 -6.90 -2.97
C ARG A 79 8.69 -8.37 -2.59
N VAL A 80 7.90 -9.25 -3.19
CA VAL A 80 8.00 -10.72 -3.03
C VAL A 80 8.91 -11.31 -4.10
#